data_AF-A0A7W7XAI0-F1
#
_entry.id   AF-A0A7W7XAI0-F1
#
_cell.length_a   1.000
_cell.length_b   1.000
_cell.length_c   1.000
_cell.angle_alpha   90.00
_cell.angle_beta   90.00
_cell.angle_gamma   90.00
#
_symmetry.space_group_name_H-M   'P 1'
#
loop_
_entity.id
_entity.type
_entity.pdbx_description
1 polymer ?
#
loop_
_entity_poly.entity_id
_entity_poly.type
_entity_poly.pdbx_seq_one_letter_code
_entity_poly.pdbx_strand_id
1 'polypeptide(L)'
;MGEVVDWLRPGDFADPVRGQLYRCLGALHHRGEPIDRITLLWEAQRRGLLAKGTLSKDRFAVICDGVGAGDAEWLGKQVMRSSITRTAATSARAVRALAEDEALAPGRLINHALHALGPLDEVRARWETAHGRPASRAPSSASSPSGPPSARVHAALTRSAPRAAPSPPNRLSLGPAPTAACPPSRTHS
;
A
#
# COMPACT_ATOMS: atom_id res chain seq x y z
N MET A 1 -21.21 -16.94 -13.55
CA MET A 1 -19.91 -16.25 -13.33
C MET A 1 -20.08 -14.77 -13.04
N GLY A 2 -20.94 -14.04 -13.77
CA GLY A 2 -21.15 -12.60 -13.54
C GLY A 2 -21.39 -12.20 -12.08
N GLU A 3 -22.15 -13.00 -11.33
CA GLU A 3 -22.47 -12.75 -9.91
C GLU A 3 -21.25 -12.62 -8.98
N VAL A 4 -20.13 -13.29 -9.29
CA VAL A 4 -18.98 -13.40 -8.38
C VAL A 4 -17.72 -12.70 -8.88
N VAL A 5 -17.60 -12.45 -10.20
CA VAL A 5 -16.35 -11.98 -10.83
C VAL A 5 -15.97 -10.56 -10.38
N ASP A 6 -16.95 -9.75 -10.01
CA ASP A 6 -16.71 -8.37 -9.60
C ASP A 6 -15.93 -8.27 -8.27
N TRP A 7 -16.14 -9.22 -7.35
CA TRP A 7 -15.60 -9.14 -5.99
C TRP A 7 -14.72 -10.32 -5.57
N LEU A 8 -14.88 -11.52 -6.14
CA LEU A 8 -14.05 -12.68 -5.83
C LEU A 8 -12.78 -12.68 -6.69
N ARG A 9 -11.65 -13.10 -6.12
CA ARG A 9 -10.35 -13.17 -6.80
C ARG A 9 -9.71 -14.54 -6.61
N PRO A 10 -8.81 -14.95 -7.53
CA PRO A 10 -8.06 -16.20 -7.41
C PRO A 10 -7.37 -16.40 -6.06
N GLY A 11 -6.88 -15.32 -5.43
CA GLY A 11 -6.19 -15.38 -4.13
C GLY A 11 -7.10 -15.66 -2.93
N ASP A 12 -8.42 -15.57 -3.07
CA ASP A 12 -9.35 -15.84 -1.98
C ASP A 12 -9.53 -17.34 -1.69
N PHE A 13 -9.09 -18.20 -2.62
CA PHE A 13 -9.12 -19.64 -2.42
C PHE A 13 -7.94 -20.09 -1.54
N ALA A 14 -8.22 -20.90 -0.52
CA ALA A 14 -7.18 -21.48 0.33
C ALA A 14 -6.27 -22.45 -0.46
N ASP A 15 -6.86 -23.18 -1.40
CA ASP A 15 -6.13 -24.03 -2.35
C ASP A 15 -5.72 -23.21 -3.58
N PRO A 16 -4.41 -22.99 -3.83
CA PRO A 16 -3.94 -22.24 -5.00
C PRO A 16 -4.42 -22.84 -6.32
N VAL A 17 -4.62 -24.17 -6.38
CA VAL A 17 -5.10 -24.85 -7.59
C VAL A 17 -6.52 -24.42 -7.93
N ARG A 18 -7.40 -24.31 -6.92
CA ARG A 18 -8.77 -23.79 -7.10
C ARG A 18 -8.74 -22.32 -7.54
N GLY A 19 -7.82 -21.52 -7.00
CA GLY A 19 -7.60 -20.14 -7.45
C GLY A 19 -7.18 -20.05 -8.93
N GLN A 20 -6.30 -20.94 -9.39
CA GLN A 20 -5.91 -21.00 -10.81
C GLN A 20 -7.06 -21.45 -11.71
N LEU A 21 -7.87 -22.43 -11.28
CA LEU A 21 -9.07 -22.85 -12.01
C LEU A 21 -10.10 -21.71 -12.07
N TYR A 22 -10.31 -20.98 -10.98
CA TYR A 22 -11.17 -19.79 -10.97
C TYR A 22 -10.67 -18.72 -11.96
N ARG A 23 -9.35 -18.53 -12.07
CA ARG A 23 -8.75 -17.64 -13.08
C ARG A 23 -9.02 -18.11 -14.51
N CYS A 24 -9.01 -19.42 -14.76
CA CYS A 24 -9.37 -20.00 -16.06
C CYS A 24 -10.85 -19.75 -16.38
N LEU A 25 -11.74 -19.98 -15.41
CA LEU A 25 -13.17 -19.68 -15.54
C LEU A 25 -13.43 -18.20 -15.87
N GLY A 26 -12.74 -17.28 -15.20
CA GLY A 26 -12.84 -15.85 -15.50
C GLY A 26 -12.40 -15.49 -16.92
N ALA A 27 -11.35 -16.15 -17.44
CA ALA A 27 -10.89 -15.91 -18.80
C ALA A 27 -11.85 -16.46 -19.87
N LEU A 28 -12.46 -17.62 -19.62
CA LEU A 28 -13.50 -18.17 -20.48
C LEU A 28 -14.72 -17.25 -20.49
N HIS A 29 -15.19 -16.83 -19.31
CA HIS A 29 -16.30 -15.92 -19.18
C HIS A 29 -16.05 -14.60 -19.92
N HIS A 30 -14.86 -14.01 -19.76
CA HIS A 30 -14.50 -12.76 -20.42
C HIS A 30 -14.50 -12.86 -21.95
N ARG A 31 -14.18 -14.03 -22.51
CA ARG A 31 -14.23 -14.29 -23.96
C ARG A 31 -15.61 -14.73 -24.46
N GLY A 32 -16.59 -14.93 -23.57
CA GLY A 32 -17.89 -15.49 -23.95
C GLY A 32 -17.84 -16.97 -24.34
N GLU A 33 -16.76 -17.67 -23.99
CA GLU A 33 -16.59 -19.10 -24.26
C GLU A 33 -17.50 -19.94 -23.34
N PRO A 34 -17.98 -21.11 -23.79
CA PRO A 34 -18.76 -22.00 -22.95
C PRO A 34 -17.96 -22.42 -21.71
N ILE A 35 -18.66 -22.47 -20.58
CA ILE A 35 -18.08 -22.87 -19.30
C ILE A 35 -18.50 -24.30 -19.00
N ASP A 36 -17.74 -25.24 -19.56
CA ASP A 36 -17.89 -26.67 -19.33
C ASP A 36 -16.53 -27.29 -18.96
N ARG A 37 -16.57 -28.56 -18.53
CA ARG A 37 -15.39 -29.28 -18.05
C ARG A 37 -14.29 -29.40 -19.11
N ILE A 38 -14.67 -29.65 -20.36
CA ILE A 38 -13.71 -29.84 -21.46
C ILE A 38 -13.03 -28.50 -21.74
N THR A 39 -13.82 -27.43 -21.87
CA THR A 39 -13.28 -26.09 -22.14
C THR A 39 -12.40 -25.58 -20.99
N LEU A 40 -12.77 -25.86 -19.74
CA LEU A 40 -11.94 -25.52 -18.58
C LEU A 40 -10.61 -26.28 -18.58
N LEU A 41 -10.63 -27.58 -18.90
CA LEU A 41 -9.41 -28.39 -18.98
C LEU A 41 -8.45 -27.85 -20.06
N TRP A 42 -8.99 -27.46 -21.21
CA TRP A 42 -8.22 -26.84 -22.30
C TRP A 42 -7.59 -25.51 -21.88
N GLU A 43 -8.34 -24.64 -21.20
CA GLU A 43 -7.79 -23.37 -20.72
C GLU A 43 -6.72 -23.59 -19.63
N ALA A 44 -6.91 -24.58 -18.75
CA ALA A 44 -5.91 -24.97 -17.75
C ALA A 44 -4.61 -25.49 -18.40
N GLN A 45 -4.73 -26.30 -19.46
CA GLN A 45 -3.58 -26.77 -20.24
C GLN A 45 -2.88 -25.62 -20.96
N ARG A 46 -3.62 -24.73 -21.61
CA ARG A 46 -3.08 -23.54 -22.31
C ARG A 46 -2.26 -22.65 -21.39
N ARG A 47 -2.62 -22.56 -20.11
CA ARG A 47 -1.89 -21.82 -19.07
C ARG A 47 -0.70 -22.58 -18.47
N GLY A 48 -0.47 -23.81 -18.93
CA GLY A 48 0.61 -24.67 -18.46
C GLY A 48 0.38 -25.28 -17.08
N LEU A 49 -0.85 -25.30 -16.56
CA LEU A 49 -1.12 -25.87 -15.22
C LEU A 49 -0.82 -27.37 -15.16
N LEU A 50 -1.08 -28.08 -16.26
CA LEU A 50 -0.77 -29.51 -16.39
C LEU A 50 0.73 -29.72 -16.65
N ALA A 51 1.32 -28.96 -17.57
CA ALA A 51 2.72 -29.09 -17.95
C ALA A 51 3.68 -28.80 -16.78
N LYS A 52 3.32 -27.86 -15.90
CA LYS A 52 4.11 -27.50 -14.71
C LYS A 52 3.85 -28.41 -13.50
N GLY A 53 2.99 -29.43 -13.64
CA GLY A 53 2.58 -30.29 -12.52
C GLY A 53 1.75 -29.59 -11.44
N THR A 54 1.30 -28.34 -11.68
CA THR A 54 0.47 -27.59 -10.72
C THR A 54 -0.92 -28.20 -10.56
N LEU A 55 -1.42 -28.87 -11.61
CA LEU A 55 -2.70 -29.56 -11.64
C LEU A 55 -2.55 -30.92 -12.32
N SER A 56 -2.84 -32.01 -11.61
CA SER A 56 -2.97 -33.34 -12.22
C SER A 56 -4.38 -33.56 -12.80
N LYS A 57 -4.50 -34.47 -13.77
CA LYS A 57 -5.80 -34.84 -14.35
C LYS A 57 -6.77 -35.39 -13.31
N ASP A 58 -6.28 -36.22 -12.39
CA ASP A 58 -7.09 -36.79 -11.31
C ASP A 58 -7.58 -35.71 -10.35
N ARG A 59 -6.71 -34.76 -9.98
CA ARG A 59 -7.10 -33.62 -9.13
C ARG A 59 -8.10 -32.72 -9.84
N PHE A 60 -7.94 -32.51 -11.14
CA PHE A 60 -8.92 -31.79 -11.95
C PHE A 60 -10.29 -32.49 -11.94
N ALA A 61 -10.30 -33.81 -12.13
CA ALA A 61 -11.51 -34.61 -12.06
C ALA A 61 -12.19 -34.49 -10.70
N VAL A 62 -11.47 -34.73 -9.60
CA VAL A 62 -12.00 -34.61 -8.23
C VAL A 62 -12.60 -33.22 -7.96
N ILE A 63 -11.96 -32.14 -8.45
CA ILE A 63 -12.47 -30.79 -8.26
C ILE A 63 -13.75 -30.54 -9.08
N CYS A 64 -13.81 -31.01 -10.33
CA CYS A 64 -14.94 -30.78 -11.22
C CYS A 64 -16.13 -31.72 -10.95
N ASP A 65 -15.86 -32.93 -10.48
CA ASP A 65 -16.86 -33.97 -10.17
C ASP A 65 -17.44 -33.79 -8.75
N GLY A 66 -16.83 -32.90 -7.94
CA GLY A 66 -17.36 -32.53 -6.64
C GLY A 66 -18.69 -31.78 -6.77
N VAL A 67 -19.78 -32.39 -6.32
CA VAL A 67 -21.10 -31.73 -6.24
C VAL A 67 -21.07 -30.72 -5.09
N GLY A 68 -20.72 -29.49 -5.40
CA GLY A 68 -21.01 -28.36 -4.52
C GLY A 68 -22.49 -28.03 -4.61
N ALA A 69 -23.30 -28.49 -3.67
CA ALA A 69 -24.68 -28.02 -3.57
C ALA A 69 -24.67 -26.53 -3.19
N GLY A 70 -25.41 -25.71 -3.94
CA GLY A 70 -25.60 -24.29 -3.63
C GLY A 70 -25.43 -23.37 -4.83
N ASP A 71 -25.89 -22.15 -4.64
CA ASP A 71 -25.74 -21.06 -5.60
C ASP A 71 -24.30 -20.52 -5.62
N ALA A 72 -23.85 -20.06 -6.80
CA ALA A 72 -22.47 -19.58 -6.99
C ALA A 72 -22.15 -18.35 -6.13
N GLU A 73 -23.12 -17.44 -5.95
CA GLU A 73 -22.98 -16.27 -5.09
C GLU A 73 -22.78 -16.70 -3.63
N TRP A 74 -23.61 -17.63 -3.16
CA TRP A 74 -23.54 -18.14 -1.78
C TRP A 74 -22.20 -18.83 -1.51
N LEU A 75 -21.76 -19.71 -2.41
CA LEU A 75 -20.46 -20.39 -2.31
C LEU A 75 -19.30 -19.38 -2.35
N GLY A 76 -19.38 -18.38 -3.23
CA GLY A 76 -18.40 -17.29 -3.29
C GLY A 76 -18.31 -16.52 -1.96
N LYS A 77 -19.45 -16.25 -1.30
CA LYS A 77 -19.46 -15.59 0.01
C LYS A 77 -18.78 -16.45 1.07
N GLN A 78 -18.93 -17.78 1.04
CA GLN A 78 -18.19 -18.66 1.96
C GLN A 78 -16.67 -18.59 1.73
N VAL A 79 -16.23 -18.58 0.47
CA VAL A 79 -14.81 -18.41 0.11
C VAL A 79 -14.29 -17.06 0.62
N MET A 80 -15.04 -15.98 0.43
CA MET A 80 -14.64 -14.65 0.86
C MET A 80 -14.56 -14.52 2.39
N ARG A 81 -15.53 -15.07 3.13
CA ARG A 81 -15.47 -15.12 4.60
C ARG A 81 -14.21 -15.84 5.09
N SER A 82 -13.86 -16.96 4.45
CA SER A 82 -12.62 -17.68 4.76
C SER A 82 -11.38 -16.87 4.39
N SER A 83 -11.40 -16.15 3.25
CA SER A 83 -10.33 -15.25 2.82
C SER A 83 -10.05 -14.15 3.85
N ILE A 84 -11.09 -13.46 4.32
CA ILE A 84 -10.98 -12.40 5.34
C ILE A 84 -10.28 -12.93 6.59
N THR A 85 -10.71 -14.09 7.12
CA THR A 85 -10.11 -14.68 8.32
C THR A 85 -8.64 -15.02 8.12
N ARG A 86 -8.26 -15.61 6.97
CA ARG A 86 -6.85 -15.96 6.69
C ARG A 86 -5.99 -14.71 6.51
N THR A 87 -6.50 -13.70 5.84
CA THR A 87 -5.80 -12.42 5.62
C THR A 87 -5.62 -11.68 6.93
N ALA A 88 -6.66 -11.60 7.78
CA ALA A 88 -6.57 -11.01 9.11
C ALA A 88 -5.51 -11.71 9.98
N ALA A 89 -5.50 -13.05 10.00
CA ALA A 89 -4.49 -13.81 10.73
C ALA A 89 -3.06 -13.56 10.21
N THR A 90 -2.92 -13.35 8.90
CA THR A 90 -1.62 -13.08 8.26
C THR A 90 -1.13 -11.67 8.57
N SER A 91 -2.00 -10.66 8.44
CA SER A 91 -1.69 -9.28 8.82
C SER A 91 -1.38 -9.16 10.31
N ALA A 92 -2.11 -9.85 11.19
CA ALA A 92 -1.83 -9.84 12.63
C ALA A 92 -0.45 -10.43 12.95
N ARG A 93 -0.06 -11.54 12.31
CA ARG A 93 1.29 -12.10 12.45
C ARG A 93 2.37 -11.14 11.97
N ALA A 94 2.14 -10.45 10.85
CA ALA A 94 3.08 -9.46 10.33
C ALA A 94 3.24 -8.25 11.27
N VAL A 95 2.12 -7.71 11.79
CA VAL A 95 2.15 -6.61 12.77
C VAL A 95 2.86 -7.04 14.04
N ARG A 96 2.63 -8.27 14.52
CA ARG A 96 3.33 -8.80 15.70
C ARG A 96 4.83 -8.89 15.47
N ALA A 97 5.27 -9.42 14.34
CA ALA A 97 6.69 -9.50 14.00
C ALA A 97 7.37 -8.11 13.96
N LEU A 98 6.66 -7.09 13.45
CA LEU A 98 7.12 -5.71 13.45
C LEU A 98 7.20 -5.10 14.86
N ALA A 99 6.32 -5.52 15.77
CA ALA A 99 6.31 -5.04 17.16
C ALA A 99 7.37 -5.71 18.04
N GLU A 100 7.79 -6.92 17.68
CA GLU A 100 8.87 -7.65 18.35
C GLU A 100 10.27 -7.20 17.88
N ASP A 101 10.35 -6.38 16.83
CA ASP A 101 11.61 -5.81 16.34
C ASP A 101 11.99 -4.54 17.12
N GLU A 102 12.88 -4.69 18.09
CA GLU A 102 13.36 -3.59 18.94
C GLU A 102 14.18 -2.53 18.17
N ALA A 103 14.67 -2.83 16.96
CA ALA A 103 15.41 -1.86 16.15
C ALA A 103 14.49 -0.85 15.44
N LEU A 104 13.17 -1.10 15.41
CA LEU A 104 12.20 -0.27 14.73
C LEU A 104 11.77 0.92 15.59
N ALA A 105 12.11 2.13 15.14
CA ALA A 105 11.60 3.35 15.75
C ALA A 105 10.05 3.38 15.74
N PRO A 106 9.37 3.87 16.80
CA PRO A 106 7.91 3.80 16.91
C PRO A 106 7.15 4.40 15.71
N GLY A 107 7.61 5.52 15.17
CA GLY A 107 6.98 6.13 13.99
C GLY A 107 7.08 5.27 12.72
N ARG A 108 8.16 4.49 12.58
CA ARG A 108 8.34 3.53 11.49
C ARG A 108 7.46 2.30 11.69
N LEU A 109 7.36 1.81 12.93
CA LEU A 109 6.49 0.70 13.30
C LEU A 109 5.04 0.97 12.88
N ILE A 110 4.49 2.15 13.23
CA ILE A 110 3.09 2.49 12.88
C ILE A 110 2.88 2.43 11.35
N ASN A 111 3.78 3.04 10.58
CA ASN A 111 3.66 3.03 9.12
C ASN A 111 3.76 1.62 8.53
N HIS A 112 4.69 0.80 9.03
CA HIS A 112 4.83 -0.59 8.59
C HIS A 112 3.62 -1.45 8.99
N ALA A 113 3.05 -1.24 10.17
CA ALA A 113 1.85 -1.93 10.64
C ALA A 113 0.61 -1.58 9.79
N LEU A 114 0.41 -0.29 9.48
CA LEU A 114 -0.66 0.15 8.58
C LEU A 114 -0.49 -0.45 7.17
N HIS A 115 0.74 -0.50 6.67
CA HIS A 115 1.01 -1.17 5.39
C HIS A 115 0.69 -2.67 5.43
N ALA A 116 1.03 -3.36 6.52
CA ALA A 116 0.72 -4.78 6.72
C ALA A 116 -0.79 -5.07 6.82
N LEU A 117 -1.61 -4.08 7.17
CA LEU A 117 -3.08 -4.17 7.18
C LEU A 117 -3.71 -3.95 5.79
N GLY A 118 -2.98 -3.39 4.82
CA GLY A 118 -3.48 -3.11 3.47
C GLY A 118 -4.22 -4.28 2.81
N PRO A 119 -3.65 -5.50 2.77
CA PRO A 119 -4.33 -6.66 2.20
C PRO A 119 -5.67 -6.99 2.89
N LEU A 120 -5.79 -6.76 4.19
CA LEU A 120 -7.05 -6.98 4.92
C LEU A 120 -8.10 -5.93 4.53
N ASP A 121 -7.69 -4.66 4.39
CA ASP A 121 -8.56 -3.59 3.94
C ASP A 121 -9.09 -3.83 2.53
N GLU A 122 -8.24 -4.34 1.62
CA GLU A 122 -8.62 -4.70 0.26
C GLU A 122 -9.68 -5.82 0.21
N VAL A 123 -9.49 -6.89 1.00
CA VAL A 123 -10.46 -8.00 1.07
C VAL A 123 -11.77 -7.53 1.70
N ARG A 124 -11.71 -6.68 2.75
CA ARG A 124 -12.91 -6.09 3.37
C ARG A 124 -13.69 -5.22 2.39
N ALA A 125 -13.03 -4.36 1.63
CA ALA A 125 -13.69 -3.53 0.62
C ALA A 125 -14.44 -4.39 -0.42
N ARG A 126 -13.83 -5.51 -0.85
CA ARG A 126 -14.49 -6.45 -1.78
C ARG A 126 -15.66 -7.20 -1.13
N TRP A 127 -15.56 -7.54 0.15
CA TRP A 127 -16.66 -8.14 0.91
C TRP A 127 -17.87 -7.21 1.00
N GLU A 128 -17.65 -5.90 1.17
CA GLU A 128 -18.73 -4.89 1.16
C GLU A 128 -19.45 -4.87 -0.19
N THR A 129 -18.69 -4.85 -1.31
CA THR A 129 -19.26 -4.98 -2.66
C THR A 129 -20.09 -6.25 -2.83
N ALA A 130 -19.62 -7.39 -2.31
CA ALA A 130 -20.34 -8.67 -2.36
C ALA A 130 -21.67 -8.68 -1.58
N HIS A 131 -21.87 -7.75 -0.66
CA HIS A 131 -23.10 -7.62 0.17
C HIS A 131 -23.98 -6.45 -0.28
N GLY A 132 -23.70 -5.85 -1.44
CA GLY A 132 -24.48 -4.71 -1.96
C GLY A 132 -24.34 -3.46 -1.11
N ARG A 133 -23.37 -3.41 -0.18
CA ARG A 133 -23.06 -2.23 0.60
C ARG A 133 -21.98 -1.48 -0.18
N PRO A 134 -22.23 -0.27 -0.70
CA PRO A 134 -21.18 0.48 -1.36
C PRO A 134 -20.03 0.61 -0.37
N ALA A 135 -18.83 0.21 -0.80
CA ALA A 135 -17.64 0.27 0.04
C ALA A 135 -17.61 1.66 0.67
N SER A 136 -17.70 1.74 2.00
CA SER A 136 -17.83 3.01 2.68
C SER A 136 -16.61 3.82 2.26
N ARG A 137 -16.81 4.84 1.41
CA ARG A 137 -15.77 5.72 0.89
C ARG A 137 -14.94 6.10 2.10
N ALA A 138 -13.73 5.54 2.21
CA ALA A 138 -12.75 6.00 3.20
C ALA A 138 -12.80 7.53 3.12
N PRO A 139 -12.88 8.26 4.26
CA PRO A 139 -13.12 9.69 4.22
C PRO A 139 -12.11 10.25 3.25
N SER A 140 -12.62 10.73 2.11
CA SER A 140 -11.79 11.46 1.19
C SER A 140 -11.22 12.54 2.09
N SER A 141 -9.90 12.55 2.25
CA SER A 141 -9.20 13.77 2.53
C SER A 141 -9.66 14.71 1.44
N ALA A 142 -10.73 15.45 1.75
CA ALA A 142 -11.12 16.62 1.02
C ALA A 142 -9.94 17.55 1.26
N SER A 143 -8.93 17.40 0.41
CA SER A 143 -7.99 18.44 0.07
C SER A 143 -8.85 19.59 -0.41
N SER A 144 -9.32 20.38 0.56
CA SER A 144 -9.78 21.72 0.31
C SER A 144 -8.57 22.44 -0.28
N PRO A 145 -8.63 23.02 -1.49
CA PRO A 145 -7.64 23.98 -1.90
C PRO A 145 -7.99 25.29 -1.22
N SER A 146 -7.92 25.33 0.12
CA SER A 146 -7.76 26.60 0.81
C SER A 146 -6.27 26.71 1.03
N GLY A 147 -5.65 27.68 0.37
CA GLY A 147 -4.23 27.98 0.45
C GLY A 147 -3.73 28.11 1.90
N PRO A 148 -2.40 28.21 2.10
CA PRO A 148 -1.82 28.26 3.43
C PRO A 148 -2.50 29.35 4.25
N PRO A 149 -2.90 29.07 5.52
CA PRO A 149 -3.53 30.08 6.36
C PRO A 149 -2.61 31.30 6.41
N SER A 150 -3.16 32.49 6.15
CA SER A 150 -2.42 33.77 6.09
C SER A 150 -1.50 33.98 7.29
N ALA A 151 -1.84 33.40 8.45
CA ALA A 151 -1.00 33.35 9.64
C ALA A 151 0.37 32.67 9.42
N ARG A 152 0.45 31.58 8.64
CA ARG A 152 1.71 30.89 8.31
C ARG A 152 2.54 31.67 7.30
N VAL A 153 1.89 32.37 6.37
CA VAL A 153 2.56 33.24 5.38
C VAL A 153 3.12 34.49 6.08
N HIS A 154 2.38 35.11 7.00
CA HIS A 154 2.88 36.20 7.85
C HIS A 154 4.03 35.76 8.76
N ALA A 155 3.96 34.57 9.35
CA ALA A 155 5.03 34.01 10.20
C ALA A 155 6.30 33.61 9.42
N ALA A 156 6.17 33.35 8.11
CA ALA A 156 7.31 33.13 7.22
C ALA A 156 7.92 34.48 6.77
N LEU A 157 7.09 35.44 6.36
CA LEU A 157 7.52 36.79 5.96
C LEU A 157 8.21 37.56 7.10
N THR A 158 7.76 37.40 8.35
CA THR A 158 8.43 38.02 9.52
C THR A 158 9.78 37.40 9.85
N ARG A 159 10.02 36.13 9.47
CA ARG A 159 11.36 35.49 9.62
C ARG A 159 12.32 35.84 8.49
N SER A 160 11.81 36.18 7.31
CA SER A 160 12.61 36.51 6.13
C SER A 160 12.86 38.00 5.94
N ALA A 161 12.41 38.86 6.88
CA ALA A 161 12.69 40.29 6.82
C ALA A 161 14.23 40.52 6.88
N PRO A 162 14.84 41.17 5.87
CA PRO A 162 16.27 41.42 5.86
C PRO A 162 16.61 42.34 7.03
N ARG A 163 17.53 41.90 7.87
CA ARG A 163 18.09 42.72 8.94
C ARG A 163 18.74 43.95 8.31
N ALA A 164 18.14 45.12 8.54
CA ALA A 164 18.73 46.39 8.17
C ALA A 164 20.15 46.48 8.76
N ALA A 165 21.13 46.72 7.89
CA ALA A 165 22.51 46.90 8.29
C ALA A 165 22.62 48.12 9.22
N PRO A 166 23.42 48.04 10.31
CA PRO A 166 23.67 49.22 11.14
C PRO A 166 24.39 50.27 10.30
N SER A 167 23.84 51.48 10.28
CA SER A 167 24.47 52.66 9.67
C SER A 167 25.81 52.95 10.36
N PRO A 168 26.88 53.29 9.64
CA PRO A 168 28.13 53.68 10.26
C PRO A 168 27.95 55.06 10.94
N PRO A 169 28.38 55.26 12.19
CA PRO A 169 28.40 56.58 12.77
C PRO A 169 29.44 57.45 12.06
N ASN A 170 28.94 58.63 11.71
CA ASN A 170 29.60 59.77 11.09
C ASN A 170 30.93 60.10 11.78
N ARG A 171 31.98 60.32 10.98
CA ARG A 171 33.27 60.83 11.44
C ARG A 171 33.09 62.25 11.98
N LEU A 172 33.45 62.46 13.24
CA LEU A 172 33.87 63.77 13.74
C LEU A 172 35.30 63.64 14.26
N SER A 173 36.21 64.08 13.39
CA SER A 173 37.41 64.87 13.62
C SER A 173 38.19 64.76 14.94
N LEU A 174 39.43 64.25 14.77
CA LEU A 174 40.71 64.86 15.18
C LEU A 174 40.93 65.19 16.67
N GLY A 175 41.64 64.27 17.34
CA GLY A 175 42.58 64.58 18.42
C GLY A 175 43.96 64.01 18.07
N PRO A 176 45.08 64.73 18.29
CA PRO A 176 46.40 64.32 17.83
C PRO A 176 46.98 63.20 18.70
N ALA A 177 47.59 62.22 18.05
CA ALA A 177 48.36 61.16 18.69
C ALA A 177 49.81 61.62 18.95
N PRO A 178 50.40 61.35 20.13
CA PRO A 178 51.84 61.45 20.32
C PRO A 178 52.58 60.22 19.78
N THR A 179 53.84 60.49 19.51
CA THR A 179 54.78 59.87 18.58
C THR A 179 55.27 58.48 18.99
N ALA A 180 55.68 57.73 17.96
CA ALA A 180 56.20 56.37 17.98
C ALA A 180 57.47 56.16 18.84
N ALA A 181 57.68 54.91 19.25
CA ALA A 181 59.00 54.32 19.40
C ALA A 181 58.96 52.82 19.05
N CYS A 182 59.66 52.46 17.98
CA CYS A 182 59.98 51.10 17.57
C CYS A 182 61.27 50.65 18.29
N PRO A 183 61.45 49.35 18.53
CA PRO A 183 62.78 48.79 18.30
C PRO A 183 62.75 47.55 17.39
N PRO A 184 63.87 47.28 16.70
CA PRO A 184 63.90 46.44 15.52
C PRO A 184 64.09 44.94 15.78
N SER A 185 63.69 44.21 14.75
CA SER A 185 63.91 42.81 14.42
C SER A 185 65.32 42.29 14.71
N ARG A 186 65.42 41.06 15.24
CA ARG A 186 66.51 40.14 14.93
C ARG A 186 65.99 38.71 14.78
N THR A 187 66.11 38.24 13.54
CA THR A 187 66.16 36.85 13.09
C THR A 187 67.13 36.00 13.92
N HIS A 188 66.86 34.71 14.11
CA HIS A 188 67.75 33.60 13.74
C HIS A 188 66.98 32.26 13.80
N SER A 189 67.46 31.35 12.95
CA SER A 189 66.96 30.03 12.54
C SER A 189 66.56 29.05 13.64
#